data_AF-A0AAE8LNR1-F1
#
_entry.id   AF-A0AAE8LNR1-F1
#
_cell.length_a   1.000
_cell.length_b   1.000
_cell.length_c   1.000
_cell.angle_alpha   90.00
_cell.angle_beta   90.00
_cell.angle_gamma   90.00
#
_symmetry.space_group_name_H-M   'P 1'
#
loop_
_entity.id
_entity.type
_entity.pdbx_description
1 polymer ?
#
loop_
_entity_poly.entity_id
_entity_poly.type
_entity_poly.pdbx_seq_one_letter_code
_entity_poly.pdbx_strand_id
1 'polypeptide(L)'
;MALELHNFIWSEVRLIQVETQPHHIAGVLAEVNRVTRENDLNWEDVYSAYYECEADGTITFYEAESAKAGNPGIWTYVVYDCEEGEEEVSTKADLDTFRPALQLQQSLRVTSV
;
A
#
# COMPACT_ATOMS: atom_id res chain seq x y z
N MET A 1 -3.38 -21.21 -6.59
CA MET A 1 -4.51 -20.44 -7.17
C MET A 1 -4.22 -18.98 -6.93
N ALA A 2 -4.15 -18.17 -7.98
CA ALA A 2 -3.75 -16.78 -7.82
C ALA A 2 -4.79 -15.96 -7.03
N LEU A 3 -4.31 -15.06 -6.16
CA LEU A 3 -5.11 -14.12 -5.39
C LEU A 3 -5.14 -12.75 -6.08
N GLU A 4 -6.26 -12.05 -5.97
CA GLU A 4 -6.37 -10.66 -6.38
C GLU A 4 -6.43 -9.77 -5.14
N LEU A 5 -5.45 -8.88 -4.97
CA LEU A 5 -5.36 -7.96 -3.83
C LEU A 5 -4.76 -6.63 -4.27
N HIS A 6 -5.41 -5.51 -3.94
CA HIS A 6 -4.94 -4.14 -4.25
C HIS A 6 -4.61 -3.89 -5.73
N ASN A 7 -5.36 -4.51 -6.65
CA ASN A 7 -5.13 -4.51 -8.10
C ASN A 7 -3.91 -5.31 -8.58
N PHE A 8 -3.33 -6.15 -7.71
CA PHE A 8 -2.26 -7.09 -8.05
C PHE A 8 -2.77 -8.52 -8.07
N ILE A 9 -2.16 -9.33 -8.93
CA ILE A 9 -2.32 -10.77 -8.97
C ILE A 9 -1.12 -11.40 -8.26
N TRP A 10 -1.38 -12.19 -7.23
CA TRP A 10 -0.38 -12.85 -6.40
C TRP A 10 -0.45 -14.36 -6.60
N SER A 11 0.68 -15.03 -6.78
CA SER A 11 0.78 -16.49 -6.90
C SER A 11 1.86 -17.01 -5.98
N GLU A 12 1.67 -18.20 -5.41
CA GLU A 12 2.66 -18.87 -4.55
C GLU A 12 3.10 -18.02 -3.33
N VAL A 13 2.21 -17.16 -2.82
CA VAL A 13 2.47 -16.35 -1.62
C VAL A 13 1.30 -16.33 -0.63
N ARG A 14 1.65 -16.12 0.64
CA ARG A 14 0.73 -15.76 1.73
C ARG A 14 1.01 -14.34 2.20
N LEU A 15 -0.06 -13.59 2.42
CA LEU A 15 -0.03 -12.18 2.81
C LEU A 15 -0.67 -12.03 4.19
N ILE A 16 0.12 -11.63 5.18
CA ILE A 16 -0.37 -11.40 6.55
C ILE A 16 -0.37 -9.92 6.83
N GLN A 17 -1.56 -9.35 7.08
CA GLN A 17 -1.67 -7.93 7.39
C GLN A 17 -1.01 -7.62 8.74
N VAL A 18 -0.23 -6.53 8.76
CA VAL A 18 0.49 -6.02 9.92
C VAL A 18 0.26 -4.52 10.09
N GLU A 19 0.57 -4.02 11.29
CA GLU A 19 0.48 -2.59 11.57
C GLU A 19 1.40 -1.79 10.65
N THR A 20 0.85 -0.74 10.04
CA THR A 20 1.61 0.17 9.19
C THR A 20 2.52 1.04 10.05
N GLN A 21 3.83 0.93 9.83
CA GLN A 21 4.84 1.70 10.54
C GLN A 21 5.19 3.00 9.79
N PRO A 22 5.79 4.00 10.47
CA PRO A 22 6.12 5.29 9.83
C PRO A 22 7.00 5.19 8.58
N HIS A 23 7.93 4.23 8.51
CA HIS A 23 8.79 4.06 7.35
C HIS A 23 8.04 3.50 6.14
N HIS A 24 7.00 2.68 6.34
CA HIS A 24 6.12 2.24 5.27
C HIS A 24 5.41 3.43 4.60
N ILE A 25 4.91 4.36 5.42
CA ILE A 25 4.26 5.59 4.95
C ILE A 25 5.26 6.46 4.17
N ALA A 26 6.49 6.59 4.69
CA ALA A 26 7.55 7.33 4.01
C ALA A 26 7.93 6.71 2.65
N GLY A 27 7.98 5.38 2.56
CA GLY A 27 8.23 4.67 1.30
C GLY A 27 7.12 4.89 0.27
N VAL A 28 5.86 4.75 0.68
CA VAL A 28 4.70 5.07 -0.18
C VAL A 28 4.73 6.53 -0.63
N LEU A 29 5.04 7.47 0.28
CA LEU A 29 5.17 8.89 -0.07
C LEU A 29 6.24 9.12 -1.14
N ALA A 30 7.38 8.44 -1.04
CA ALA A 30 8.44 8.52 -2.04
C ALA A 30 7.96 7.99 -3.41
N GLU A 31 7.25 6.86 -3.42
CA GLU A 31 6.71 6.28 -4.66
C GLU A 31 5.66 7.16 -5.31
N VAL A 32 4.75 7.74 -4.53
CA VAL A 32 3.78 8.67 -5.12
C VAL A 32 4.46 9.93 -5.64
N ASN A 33 5.43 10.49 -4.92
CA ASN A 33 6.21 11.64 -5.41
C ASN A 33 7.01 11.32 -6.67
N ARG A 34 7.47 10.08 -6.82
CA ARG A 34 8.14 9.60 -8.03
C ARG A 34 7.15 9.53 -9.19
N VAL A 35 6.00 8.88 -9.00
CA VAL A 35 4.97 8.74 -10.04
C VAL A 35 4.43 10.09 -10.49
N THR A 36 4.16 11.01 -9.57
CA THR A 36 3.68 12.37 -9.92
C THR A 36 4.70 13.12 -10.76
N ARG A 37 5.98 13.09 -10.37
CA ARG A 37 7.06 13.75 -11.12
C ARG A 37 7.32 13.15 -12.49
N GLU A 38 7.33 11.82 -12.58
CA GLU A 38 7.63 11.11 -13.84
C GLU A 38 6.51 11.24 -14.87
N ASN A 39 5.27 11.43 -14.42
CA ASN A 39 4.08 11.47 -15.29
C ASN A 39 3.41 12.85 -15.37
N ASP A 40 4.01 13.88 -14.75
CA ASP A 40 3.44 15.23 -14.65
C ASP A 40 1.99 15.24 -14.11
N LEU A 41 1.76 14.42 -13.08
CA LEU A 41 0.46 14.26 -12.42
C LEU A 41 0.39 15.06 -11.12
N ASN A 42 -0.79 15.52 -10.74
CA ASN A 42 -1.01 15.99 -9.39
C ASN A 42 -1.19 14.80 -8.44
N TRP A 43 -1.00 15.04 -7.14
CA TRP A 43 -1.25 14.03 -6.12
C TRP A 43 -2.66 13.41 -6.21
N GLU A 44 -3.67 14.26 -6.44
CA GLU A 44 -5.08 13.88 -6.52
C GLU A 44 -5.37 12.92 -7.69
N ASP A 45 -4.50 12.93 -8.70
CA ASP A 45 -4.60 12.06 -9.87
C ASP A 45 -4.01 10.66 -9.62
N VAL A 46 -3.31 10.45 -8.49
CA VAL A 46 -2.72 9.16 -8.13
C VAL A 46 -3.76 8.28 -7.43
N TYR A 47 -4.29 7.32 -8.19
CA TYR A 47 -5.29 6.36 -7.72
C TYR A 47 -4.75 5.38 -6.67
N SER A 48 -3.52 4.92 -6.85
CA SER A 48 -2.90 3.93 -5.97
C SER A 48 -1.39 3.95 -6.13
N ALA A 49 -0.69 3.54 -5.07
CA ALA A 49 0.74 3.29 -5.11
C ALA A 49 1.08 2.12 -4.18
N TYR A 50 2.26 1.55 -4.34
CA TYR A 50 2.76 0.53 -3.44
C TYR A 50 4.24 0.77 -3.14
N TYR A 51 4.71 0.26 -2.01
CA TYR A 51 6.10 0.30 -1.59
C TYR A 51 6.49 -1.05 -1.02
N GLU A 52 7.59 -1.61 -1.53
CA GLU A 52 8.19 -2.84 -1.03
C GLU A 52 9.40 -2.50 -0.14
N CYS A 53 9.43 -3.07 1.06
CA CYS A 53 10.53 -2.95 2.00
C CYS A 53 11.20 -4.33 2.15
N GLU A 54 12.29 -4.54 1.42
CA GLU A 54 13.06 -5.79 1.49
C GLU A 54 13.60 -6.06 2.91
N ALA A 55 13.88 -5.01 3.68
CA ALA A 55 14.51 -5.12 5.00
C ALA A 55 13.63 -5.83 6.04
N ASP A 56 12.31 -5.70 5.93
CA ASP A 56 11.34 -6.37 6.81
C ASP A 56 10.37 -7.29 6.05
N GLY A 57 10.59 -7.49 4.75
CA GLY A 57 9.79 -8.38 3.91
C GLY A 57 8.33 -7.92 3.75
N THR A 58 8.10 -6.61 3.82
CA THR A 58 6.75 -6.05 3.73
C THR A 58 6.46 -5.42 2.39
N ILE A 59 5.17 -5.44 2.03
CA ILE A 59 4.62 -4.61 0.97
C ILE A 59 3.51 -3.74 1.56
N THR A 60 3.52 -2.46 1.19
CA THR A 60 2.57 -1.46 1.64
C THR A 60 1.81 -0.90 0.45
N PHE A 61 0.49 -0.93 0.50
CA PHE A 61 -0.39 -0.36 -0.53
C PHE A 61 -1.04 0.91 -0.04
N TYR A 62 -1.16 1.89 -0.93
CA TYR A 62 -2.00 3.06 -0.79
C TYR A 62 -3.07 3.04 -1.87
N GLU A 63 -4.32 3.25 -1.46
CA GLU A 63 -5.44 3.49 -2.37
C GLU A 63 -6.08 4.85 -2.01
N ALA A 64 -6.24 5.69 -3.03
CA ALA A 64 -6.89 6.99 -2.89
C ALA A 64 -8.43 6.84 -2.87
N GLU A 65 -9.13 7.89 -2.43
CA GLU A 65 -10.61 7.97 -2.52
C GLU A 65 -11.13 7.80 -3.95
N SER A 66 -10.30 8.17 -4.94
CA SER A 66 -10.60 8.04 -6.37
C SER A 66 -10.44 6.61 -6.89
N ALA A 67 -9.85 5.69 -6.11
CA ALA A 67 -9.64 4.30 -6.53
C ALA A 67 -10.98 3.57 -6.75
N LYS A 68 -11.03 2.70 -7.76
CA LYS A 68 -12.25 1.94 -8.12
C LYS A 68 -12.81 1.09 -6.97
N ALA A 69 -11.97 0.67 -6.04
CA ALA A 69 -12.37 -0.11 -4.87
C ALA A 69 -13.14 0.73 -3.83
N GLY A 70 -13.10 2.07 -3.90
CA GLY A 70 -13.90 2.98 -3.07
C GLY A 70 -13.53 3.04 -1.60
N ASN A 71 -12.43 2.37 -1.18
CA ASN A 71 -11.95 2.37 0.19
C ASN A 71 -10.58 3.06 0.23
N PRO A 72 -10.49 4.33 0.64
CA PRO A 72 -9.20 4.97 0.85
C PRO A 72 -8.49 4.35 2.04
N GLY A 73 -7.18 4.09 1.91
CA GLY A 73 -6.44 3.51 3.02
C GLY A 73 -5.00 3.18 2.68
N ILE A 74 -4.28 2.73 3.72
CA ILE A 74 -2.98 2.11 3.61
C ILE A 74 -2.98 0.76 4.32
N TRP A 75 -2.52 -0.27 3.63
CA TRP A 75 -2.41 -1.63 4.13
C TRP A 75 -0.97 -2.10 4.02
N THR A 76 -0.42 -2.65 5.10
CA THR A 76 0.88 -3.31 5.07
C THR A 76 0.69 -4.81 5.24
N TYR A 77 1.39 -5.60 4.43
CA TYR A 77 1.42 -7.06 4.52
C TYR A 77 2.87 -7.53 4.64
N VAL A 78 3.11 -8.56 5.44
CA VAL A 78 4.32 -9.38 5.32
C VAL A 78 4.05 -10.45 4.26
N VAL A 79 5.02 -10.65 3.36
CA VAL A 79 4.93 -11.63 2.27
C VAL A 79 5.71 -12.89 2.64
N TYR A 80 5.07 -14.05 2.50
CA TYR A 80 5.70 -15.36 2.68
C TYR A 80 5.50 -16.20 1.43
N ASP A 81 6.50 -16.95 1.02
CA ASP A 81 6.34 -17.95 -0.04
C ASP A 81 5.47 -19.13 0.44
N CYS A 82 4.69 -19.71 -0.46
CA CYS A 82 3.93 -20.93 -0.22
C CYS A 82 3.84 -21.80 -1.48
N GLU A 83 3.33 -23.03 -1.34
CA GLU A 83 3.08 -23.90 -2.49
C GLU A 83 1.87 -23.40 -3.31
N GLU A 84 1.81 -23.81 -4.58
CA GLU A 84 0.66 -23.52 -5.44
C GLU A 84 -0.62 -24.10 -4.84
N GLY A 85 -1.64 -23.26 -4.66
CA GLY A 85 -2.92 -23.64 -4.04
C GLY A 85 -3.00 -23.34 -2.55
N GLU A 86 -1.90 -22.91 -1.93
CA GLU A 86 -1.85 -22.51 -0.53
C GLU A 86 -1.87 -20.98 -0.30
N GLU A 87 -2.11 -20.21 -1.36
CA GLU A 87 -2.14 -18.75 -1.30
C GLU A 87 -3.28 -18.27 -0.38
N GLU A 88 -2.96 -17.37 0.55
CA GLU A 88 -3.93 -16.86 1.53
C GLU A 88 -3.67 -15.38 1.85
N VAL A 89 -4.74 -14.61 2.09
CA VAL A 89 -4.67 -13.26 2.68
C VAL A 89 -5.31 -13.28 4.06
N SER A 90 -4.51 -13.04 5.10
CA SER A 90 -4.98 -12.88 6.47
C SER A 90 -5.08 -11.40 6.81
N THR A 91 -6.29 -10.83 6.73
CA THR A 91 -6.57 -9.45 7.15
C THR A 91 -6.90 -9.39 8.64
N LYS A 92 -6.58 -8.25 9.26
CA LYS A 92 -6.80 -8.01 10.69
C LYS A 92 -7.73 -6.81 10.85
N ALA A 93 -8.96 -7.09 11.30
CA ALA A 93 -10.02 -6.08 11.40
C ALA A 93 -9.75 -4.98 12.44
N ASP A 94 -8.83 -5.22 13.38
CA ASP A 94 -8.39 -4.30 14.41
C ASP A 94 -7.31 -3.30 13.93
N LEU A 95 -6.75 -3.49 12.73
CA LEU A 95 -5.78 -2.56 12.16
C LEU A 95 -6.48 -1.39 11.46
N ASP A 96 -6.15 -0.18 11.90
CA ASP A 96 -6.63 1.05 11.28
C ASP A 96 -5.85 1.35 10.00
N THR A 97 -6.50 1.21 8.85
CA THR A 97 -5.93 1.48 7.53
C THR A 97 -6.13 2.93 7.09
N PHE A 98 -7.04 3.67 7.73
CA PHE A 98 -7.36 5.04 7.38
C PHE A 98 -6.41 6.04 8.06
N ARG A 99 -6.02 5.80 9.31
CA ARG A 99 -5.11 6.68 10.05
C ARG A 99 -3.74 6.84 9.38
N PRO A 100 -3.08 5.79 8.85
CA PRO A 100 -1.84 5.97 8.11
C PRO A 100 -2.05 6.74 6.79
N ALA A 101 -3.19 6.54 6.11
CA ALA A 101 -3.55 7.33 4.92
C ALA A 101 -3.69 8.83 5.24
N LEU A 102 -4.29 9.15 6.38
CA LEU A 102 -4.38 10.53 6.87
C LEU A 102 -2.99 11.13 7.17
N GLN A 103 -2.07 10.34 7.74
CA GLN A 103 -0.69 10.77 7.99
C GLN A 103 0.07 11.05 6.69
N LEU A 104 -0.13 10.23 5.65
CA LEU A 104 0.41 10.47 4.32
C LEU A 104 -0.10 11.80 3.74
N GLN A 105 -1.42 12.04 3.79
CA GLN A 105 -2.05 13.29 3.36
C GLN A 105 -1.48 14.53 4.07
N GLN A 106 -1.23 14.42 5.38
CA GLN A 106 -0.63 15.52 6.16
C GLN A 106 0.81 15.79 5.74
N SER A 107 1.60 14.75 5.48
CA SER A 107 3.00 14.87 5.07
C SER A 107 3.17 15.60 3.73
N LEU A 108 2.21 15.42 2.82
CA LEU A 108 2.19 16.12 1.53
C LEU A 108 1.95 17.62 1.68
N ARG A 109 1.03 18.02 2.54
CA ARG A 109 0.70 19.44 2.78
C ARG A 109 1.88 20.23 3.35
N VAL A 110 2.79 19.57 4.06
CA VAL A 110 4.00 20.20 4.62
C VAL A 110 5.08 20.42 3.55
N THR A 111 5.05 19.67 2.45
CA THR A 111 6.08 19.70 1.40
C THR A 111 5.77 20.71 0.29
N SER A 112 4.56 21.28 0.25
CA SER A 112 4.09 22.24 -0.77
C SER A 112 4.49 23.71 -0.53
N VAL A 113 5.58 23.98 0.21
CA VAL A 113 6.06 25.34 0.54
C VAL A 113 7.26 25.74 -0.30
#